data_AF-A0A3N5L3S9-F1
#
_entry.id   AF-A0A3N5L3S9-F1
#
_cell.length_a   1.000
_cell.length_b   1.000
_cell.length_c   1.000
_cell.angle_alpha   90.00
_cell.angle_beta   90.00
_cell.angle_gamma   90.00
#
_symmetry.space_group_name_H-M   'P 1'
#
loop_
_entity.id
_entity.type
_entity.pdbx_description
1 polymer ?
#
loop_
_entity_poly.entity_id
_entity_poly.type
_entity_poly.pdbx_seq_one_letter_code
_entity_poly.pdbx_strand_id
1 'polypeptide(L)'
;MARRPQPDPAPAARAPAPRRRRLLWAITLLAPLALAVAAEGLLRVTGVGKLEPLFVPVERSPGYLQPNPAAVHRFFPDPRRAPDVSIDTTWFPEEKAPDTLRIFVQGESSAAGFPYGRWASPAALLQQRLQRSFPDRAVEVINTGMAAVTSYVLLDFADEIVAQRPDAVVIYTGHNEYLGIGGVGSSYASAKSPALARFVANLRRLHLYRALERGLASLGAGPDAPGRADGTLMSRVAAERSIPLDSGLYEQGVEQFRSNLDRLLATYAGAGIPVFIGTLASNERDQPPFASGSDPVHSARARYERARALDATGDHAAARAEYLAAKDADELRFRAPEAFNAVIREVAAKHGATVVDVQGALAAHSRDGIVGSDLMLEHVHPNVEGYFRLASAFYPAIVDWAGGPAVAVDDETARRELPVTEVDRLHGEYRVALLKNDWPFVPERRPTTLQAPANRIEEIAQSWFAGRSSWLEAMNDALAAYQQQGDYGEAARVAANLADALVDSGEAQYAAGVLMLRAEQAARGEHYLRRATALDGAKVEYRLSLAQAQFMGGRVQESIATLEAILAQHPGDARAEHWLAEMRKAAAAPR
;
A
#
# COMPACT_ATOMS: atom_id res chain seq x y z
N MET A 1 77.23 -68.41 -2.90
CA MET A 1 77.07 -66.96 -3.17
C MET A 1 76.31 -66.80 -4.48
N ALA A 2 75.05 -66.37 -4.44
CA ALA A 2 74.32 -65.85 -5.60
C ALA A 2 73.61 -64.57 -5.14
N ARG A 3 74.12 -63.41 -5.56
CA ARG A 3 73.52 -62.11 -5.28
C ARG A 3 72.29 -61.96 -6.18
N ARG A 4 71.09 -61.86 -5.60
CA ARG A 4 69.91 -61.35 -6.31
C ARG A 4 70.12 -59.86 -6.60
N PRO A 5 69.79 -59.37 -7.80
CA PRO A 5 69.85 -57.95 -8.11
C PRO A 5 68.82 -57.17 -7.29
N GLN A 6 69.25 -56.04 -6.75
CA GLN A 6 68.41 -55.07 -6.05
C GLN A 6 67.53 -54.35 -7.09
N PRO A 7 66.21 -54.23 -6.88
CA PRO A 7 65.36 -53.50 -7.82
C PRO A 7 65.72 -52.01 -7.81
N ASP A 8 65.78 -51.39 -8.97
CA ASP A 8 66.04 -49.96 -9.11
C ASP A 8 65.03 -49.13 -8.30
N PRO A 9 65.46 -48.03 -7.64
CA PRO A 9 64.55 -47.15 -6.93
C PRO A 9 63.56 -46.55 -7.92
N ALA A 10 62.26 -46.64 -7.59
CA ALA A 10 61.20 -46.01 -8.37
C ALA A 10 61.52 -44.51 -8.55
N PRO A 11 61.37 -43.94 -9.77
CA PRO A 11 61.71 -42.55 -10.00
C PRO A 11 60.86 -41.65 -9.11
N ALA A 12 61.53 -40.82 -8.30
CA ALA A 12 60.87 -39.83 -7.45
C ALA A 12 59.95 -38.95 -8.31
N ALA A 13 58.67 -38.90 -7.96
CA ALA A 13 57.67 -38.11 -8.68
C ALA A 13 58.14 -36.65 -8.76
N ARG A 14 58.51 -36.19 -9.97
CA ARG A 14 58.91 -34.80 -10.21
C ARG A 14 57.77 -33.89 -9.76
N ALA A 15 58.06 -33.01 -8.79
CA ALA A 15 57.13 -31.98 -8.38
C ALA A 15 56.64 -31.19 -9.63
N PRO A 16 55.33 -30.97 -9.80
CA PRO A 16 54.81 -30.32 -10.99
C PRO A 16 55.41 -28.91 -11.13
N ALA A 17 55.84 -28.57 -12.34
CA ALA A 17 56.37 -27.25 -12.66
C ALA A 17 55.43 -26.14 -12.11
N PRO A 18 55.95 -25.03 -11.58
CA PRO A 18 55.16 -24.01 -10.87
C PRO A 18 53.95 -23.48 -11.67
N ARG A 19 54.03 -23.48 -13.02
CA ARG A 19 52.90 -23.17 -13.91
C ARG A 19 51.76 -24.19 -13.85
N ARG A 20 52.06 -25.50 -13.80
CA ARG A 20 51.07 -26.57 -13.66
C ARG A 20 50.39 -26.56 -12.29
N ARG A 21 51.15 -26.24 -11.24
CA ARG A 21 50.59 -26.06 -9.89
C ARG A 21 49.65 -24.86 -9.82
N ARG A 22 50.02 -23.72 -10.42
CA ARG A 22 49.15 -22.54 -10.54
C ARG A 22 47.88 -22.83 -11.36
N LEU A 23 48.00 -23.55 -12.47
CA LEU A 23 46.86 -23.97 -13.28
C LEU A 23 45.93 -24.91 -12.51
N LEU A 24 46.48 -25.88 -11.78
CA LEU A 24 45.68 -26.77 -10.94
C LEU A 24 44.91 -25.99 -9.86
N TRP A 25 45.57 -25.07 -9.16
CA TRP A 25 44.91 -24.18 -8.19
C TRP A 25 43.82 -23.32 -8.85
N ALA A 26 44.07 -22.78 -10.04
CA ALA A 26 43.08 -22.02 -10.78
C ALA A 26 41.87 -22.88 -11.13
N ILE A 27 42.08 -24.11 -11.62
CA ILE A 27 40.97 -25.05 -11.92
C ILE A 27 40.22 -25.41 -10.64
N THR A 28 40.90 -25.75 -9.55
CA THR A 28 40.25 -26.11 -8.28
C THR A 28 39.42 -24.96 -7.70
N LEU A 29 39.86 -23.70 -7.86
CA LEU A 29 39.12 -22.54 -7.38
C LEU A 29 37.99 -22.11 -8.35
N LEU A 30 38.21 -22.19 -9.65
CA LEU A 30 37.27 -21.70 -10.67
C LEU A 30 36.21 -22.73 -11.07
N ALA A 31 36.51 -24.02 -11.02
CA ALA A 31 35.55 -25.06 -11.45
C ALA A 31 34.25 -25.05 -10.61
N PRO A 32 34.28 -24.95 -9.27
CA PRO A 32 33.05 -24.84 -8.48
C PRO A 32 32.24 -23.57 -8.81
N LEU A 33 32.93 -22.44 -9.04
CA LEU A 33 32.28 -21.18 -9.42
C LEU A 33 31.63 -21.29 -10.81
N ALA A 34 32.35 -21.86 -11.79
CA ALA A 34 31.82 -22.10 -13.13
C ALA A 34 30.60 -23.03 -13.10
N LEU A 35 30.63 -24.08 -12.26
CA LEU A 35 29.49 -24.97 -12.06
C LEU A 35 28.30 -24.24 -11.41
N ALA A 36 28.55 -23.41 -10.39
CA ALA A 36 27.49 -22.61 -9.75
C ALA A 36 26.86 -21.60 -10.73
N VAL A 37 27.66 -20.95 -11.56
CA VAL A 37 27.19 -20.04 -12.62
C VAL A 37 26.39 -20.80 -13.68
N ALA A 38 26.85 -21.98 -14.11
CA ALA A 38 26.12 -22.83 -15.04
C ALA A 38 24.79 -23.32 -14.45
N ALA A 39 24.77 -23.71 -13.18
CA ALA A 39 23.55 -24.11 -12.48
C ALA A 39 22.56 -22.94 -12.34
N GLU A 40 23.03 -21.76 -11.91
CA GLU A 40 22.23 -20.53 -11.89
C GLU A 40 21.66 -20.22 -13.27
N GLY A 41 22.47 -20.31 -14.33
CA GLY A 41 22.03 -20.11 -15.71
C GLY A 41 20.93 -21.08 -16.14
N LEU A 42 21.09 -22.37 -15.83
CA LEU A 42 20.07 -23.39 -16.12
C LEU A 42 18.77 -23.12 -15.35
N LEU A 43 18.85 -22.78 -14.07
CA LEU A 43 17.69 -22.48 -13.23
C LEU A 43 16.98 -21.18 -13.66
N ARG A 44 17.71 -20.20 -14.20
CA ARG A 44 17.12 -19.01 -14.83
C ARG A 44 16.31 -19.35 -16.07
N VAL A 45 16.83 -20.22 -16.93
CA VAL A 45 16.12 -20.65 -18.15
C VAL A 45 14.87 -21.47 -17.80
N THR A 46 14.91 -22.34 -16.80
CA THR A 46 13.75 -23.14 -16.40
C THR A 46 12.76 -22.40 -15.50
N GLY A 47 13.13 -21.23 -14.98
CA GLY A 47 12.33 -20.47 -14.01
C GLY A 47 12.32 -21.07 -12.60
N VAL A 48 13.04 -22.17 -12.35
CA VAL A 48 13.13 -22.78 -11.03
C VAL A 48 13.85 -21.82 -10.09
N GLY A 49 13.27 -21.56 -8.92
CA GLY A 49 13.82 -20.60 -7.95
C GLY A 49 13.59 -19.13 -8.31
N LYS A 50 12.75 -18.83 -9.32
CA LYS A 50 12.35 -17.45 -9.64
C LYS A 50 11.71 -16.79 -8.43
N LEU A 51 12.16 -15.57 -8.13
CA LEU A 51 11.58 -14.69 -7.12
C LEU A 51 10.23 -14.16 -7.64
N GLU A 52 9.21 -14.16 -6.78
CA GLU A 52 7.91 -13.59 -7.12
C GLU A 52 8.10 -12.08 -7.40
N PRO A 53 7.74 -11.54 -8.58
CA PRO A 53 7.90 -10.12 -8.91
C PRO A 53 6.85 -9.26 -8.21
N LEU A 54 7.11 -7.95 -8.07
CA LEU A 54 6.20 -7.01 -7.40
C LEU A 54 5.03 -6.68 -8.30
N PHE A 55 5.27 -6.61 -9.61
CA PHE A 55 4.23 -6.38 -10.60
C PHE A 55 4.10 -7.60 -11.51
N VAL A 56 2.86 -7.95 -11.82
CA VAL A 56 2.51 -9.03 -12.75
C VAL A 56 1.53 -8.51 -13.80
N PRO A 57 1.56 -9.04 -15.03
CA PRO A 57 0.57 -8.70 -16.03
C PRO A 57 -0.83 -9.16 -15.60
N VAL A 58 -1.84 -8.40 -16.01
CA VAL A 58 -3.24 -8.76 -15.83
C VAL A 58 -3.66 -9.67 -16.98
N GLU A 59 -3.81 -10.96 -16.73
CA GLU A 59 -4.10 -11.96 -17.78
C GLU A 59 -5.33 -11.63 -18.63
N ARG A 60 -6.39 -11.10 -17.99
CA ARG A 60 -7.64 -10.73 -18.67
C ARG A 60 -7.59 -9.36 -19.38
N SER A 61 -6.53 -8.58 -19.18
CA SER A 61 -6.42 -7.21 -19.70
C SER A 61 -4.97 -6.93 -20.15
N PRO A 62 -4.59 -7.37 -21.37
CA PRO A 62 -3.24 -7.16 -21.89
C PRO A 62 -2.85 -5.68 -21.90
N GLY A 63 -1.59 -5.38 -21.56
CA GLY A 63 -1.09 -4.01 -21.43
C GLY A 63 -1.33 -3.37 -20.06
N TYR A 64 -1.98 -4.08 -19.13
CA TYR A 64 -2.06 -3.68 -17.72
C TYR A 64 -1.18 -4.53 -16.83
N LEU A 65 -0.56 -3.87 -15.85
CA LEU A 65 0.12 -4.48 -14.71
C LEU A 65 -0.72 -4.29 -13.44
N GLN A 66 -0.43 -5.14 -12.45
CA GLN A 66 -0.99 -5.03 -11.12
C GLN A 66 0.06 -5.42 -10.07
N PRO A 67 0.06 -4.82 -8.86
CA PRO A 67 0.79 -5.37 -7.74
C PRO A 67 0.43 -6.83 -7.52
N ASN A 68 1.45 -7.68 -7.39
CA ASN A 68 1.31 -9.12 -7.29
C ASN A 68 0.74 -9.52 -5.92
N PRO A 69 -0.45 -10.14 -5.86
CA PRO A 69 -1.01 -10.59 -4.58
C PRO A 69 -0.12 -11.60 -3.85
N ALA A 70 0.74 -12.32 -4.58
CA ALA A 70 1.70 -13.28 -4.04
C ALA A 70 3.06 -12.64 -3.66
N ALA A 71 3.22 -11.32 -3.72
CA ALA A 71 4.50 -10.66 -3.47
C ALA A 71 5.09 -11.00 -2.09
N VAL A 72 4.24 -11.21 -1.07
CA VAL A 72 4.66 -11.58 0.29
C VAL A 72 5.42 -12.91 0.34
N HIS A 73 5.11 -13.86 -0.55
CA HIS A 73 5.70 -15.20 -0.55
C HIS A 73 7.22 -15.18 -0.76
N ARG A 74 7.73 -14.14 -1.41
CA ARG A 74 9.17 -13.99 -1.70
C ARG A 74 10.02 -13.90 -0.44
N PHE A 75 9.43 -13.47 0.68
CA PHE A 75 10.11 -13.31 1.97
C PHE A 75 10.17 -14.61 2.79
N PHE A 76 9.54 -15.68 2.31
CA PHE A 76 9.45 -16.96 3.01
C PHE A 76 10.19 -18.07 2.25
N PRO A 77 10.94 -18.95 2.95
CA PRO A 77 11.48 -20.19 2.39
C PRO A 77 10.41 -21.08 1.73
N ASP A 78 9.29 -21.25 2.43
CA ASP A 78 8.12 -21.99 2.01
C ASP A 78 6.92 -21.04 1.93
N PRO A 79 6.36 -20.78 0.73
CA PRO A 79 5.20 -19.91 0.55
C PRO A 79 4.00 -20.27 1.43
N ARG A 80 3.83 -21.55 1.79
CA ARG A 80 2.72 -22.02 2.64
C ARG A 80 2.81 -21.52 4.09
N ARG A 81 3.96 -20.97 4.49
CA ARG A 81 4.18 -20.36 5.81
C ARG A 81 3.98 -18.85 5.80
N ALA A 82 3.80 -18.25 4.63
CA ALA A 82 3.52 -16.84 4.53
C ALA A 82 2.16 -16.54 5.17
N PRO A 83 2.02 -15.41 5.87
CA PRO A 83 0.71 -14.98 6.33
C PRO A 83 -0.21 -14.65 5.15
N ASP A 84 -1.51 -14.83 5.36
CA ASP A 84 -2.56 -14.46 4.40
C ASP A 84 -2.72 -12.93 4.36
N VAL A 85 -1.75 -12.26 3.76
CA VAL A 85 -1.74 -10.83 3.47
C VAL A 85 -1.31 -10.62 2.03
N SER A 86 -1.92 -9.64 1.40
CA SER A 86 -1.59 -9.25 0.03
C SER A 86 -1.73 -7.74 -0.12
N ILE A 87 -1.13 -7.23 -1.19
CA ILE A 87 -1.37 -5.86 -1.65
C ILE A 87 -2.78 -5.85 -2.28
N ASP A 88 -3.64 -4.95 -1.82
CA ASP A 88 -4.94 -4.71 -2.48
C ASP A 88 -4.67 -4.06 -3.84
N THR A 89 -4.95 -4.80 -4.90
CA THR A 89 -4.36 -4.56 -6.20
C THR A 89 -5.14 -3.53 -7.02
N THR A 90 -4.41 -2.60 -7.62
CA THR A 90 -4.91 -1.64 -8.61
C THR A 90 -4.22 -1.89 -9.94
N TRP A 91 -4.98 -1.84 -11.02
CA TRP A 91 -4.43 -2.01 -12.35
C TRP A 91 -3.94 -0.69 -12.91
N PHE A 92 -2.79 -0.71 -13.56
CA PHE A 92 -2.22 0.45 -14.22
C PHE A 92 -1.58 0.05 -15.57
N PRO A 93 -1.54 0.94 -16.57
CA PRO A 93 -0.91 0.65 -17.85
C PRO A 93 0.57 0.30 -17.70
N GLU A 94 1.02 -0.79 -18.33
CA GLU A 94 2.42 -1.18 -18.41
C GLU A 94 3.26 -0.07 -19.06
N GLU A 95 2.77 0.43 -20.20
CA GLU A 95 3.34 1.57 -20.88
C GLU A 95 2.78 2.87 -20.31
N LYS A 96 3.67 3.67 -19.70
CA LYS A 96 3.34 5.02 -19.25
C LYS A 96 3.12 5.94 -20.46
N ALA A 97 1.91 6.45 -20.62
CA ALA A 97 1.60 7.44 -21.65
C ALA A 97 2.35 8.77 -21.40
N PRO A 98 2.58 9.58 -22.45
CA PRO A 98 3.08 10.95 -22.28
C PRO A 98 2.17 11.76 -21.35
N ASP A 99 2.75 12.69 -20.60
CA ASP A 99 2.05 13.61 -19.68
C ASP A 99 1.29 12.97 -18.50
N THR A 100 1.37 11.64 -18.34
CA THR A 100 0.88 10.91 -17.17
C THR A 100 1.64 11.30 -15.91
N LEU A 101 0.92 11.62 -14.84
CA LEU A 101 1.42 11.70 -13.47
C LEU A 101 1.30 10.31 -12.80
N ARG A 102 2.41 9.60 -12.65
CA ARG A 102 2.49 8.26 -12.04
C ARG A 102 3.17 8.33 -10.68
N ILE A 103 2.41 8.06 -9.62
CA ILE A 103 2.88 8.09 -8.23
C ILE A 103 2.75 6.70 -7.62
N PHE A 104 3.76 6.26 -6.87
CA PHE A 104 3.66 5.03 -6.08
C PHE A 104 3.55 5.34 -4.59
N VAL A 105 2.64 4.69 -3.90
CA VAL A 105 2.52 4.74 -2.44
C VAL A 105 3.11 3.47 -1.85
N GLN A 106 4.11 3.63 -0.99
CA GLN A 106 4.73 2.57 -0.21
C GLN A 106 4.39 2.71 1.27
N GLY A 107 4.24 1.58 1.96
CA GLY A 107 4.04 1.58 3.40
C GLY A 107 3.45 0.28 3.93
N GLU A 108 2.85 0.39 5.10
CA GLU A 108 2.37 -0.74 5.87
C GLU A 108 0.84 -0.87 5.78
N SER A 109 0.20 -1.45 6.80
CA SER A 109 -1.26 -1.62 6.86
C SER A 109 -2.03 -0.30 6.74
N SER A 110 -1.53 0.79 7.35
CA SER A 110 -2.16 2.11 7.19
C SER A 110 -2.00 2.63 5.76
N ALA A 111 -0.83 2.50 5.12
CA ALA A 111 -0.68 2.87 3.71
C ALA A 111 -1.51 1.98 2.77
N ALA A 112 -1.78 0.74 3.15
CA ALA A 112 -2.69 -0.17 2.43
C ALA A 112 -4.18 0.22 2.57
N GLY A 113 -4.54 1.11 3.50
CA GLY A 113 -5.94 1.50 3.77
C GLY A 113 -6.67 0.57 4.74
N PHE A 114 -5.96 -0.24 5.53
CA PHE A 114 -6.59 -1.09 6.55
C PHE A 114 -7.35 -0.25 7.59
N PRO A 115 -8.59 -0.61 7.99
CA PRO A 115 -9.31 -1.85 7.69
C PRO A 115 -10.24 -1.79 6.47
N TYR A 116 -10.39 -0.63 5.85
CA TYR A 116 -11.37 -0.35 4.80
C TYR A 116 -10.94 -0.82 3.40
N GLY A 117 -9.67 -1.16 3.21
CA GLY A 117 -9.11 -1.60 1.93
C GLY A 117 -8.65 -0.44 1.07
N ARG A 118 -8.40 -0.70 -0.23
CA ARG A 118 -7.77 0.29 -1.12
C ARG A 118 -8.50 1.62 -1.20
N TRP A 119 -9.82 1.66 -1.05
CA TRP A 119 -10.61 2.89 -1.18
C TRP A 119 -10.40 3.88 -0.05
N ALA A 120 -9.92 3.47 1.13
CA ALA A 120 -9.48 4.41 2.17
C ALA A 120 -7.97 4.65 2.16
N SER A 121 -7.22 3.97 1.29
CA SER A 121 -5.77 4.11 1.26
C SER A 121 -5.35 5.53 0.83
N PRO A 122 -4.18 6.02 1.29
CA PRO A 122 -3.66 7.30 0.82
C PRO A 122 -3.55 7.35 -0.71
N ALA A 123 -3.29 6.21 -1.36
CA ALA A 123 -3.27 6.11 -2.81
C ALA A 123 -4.61 6.46 -3.46
N ALA A 124 -5.73 5.90 -2.99
CA ALA A 124 -7.04 6.18 -3.55
C ALA A 124 -7.51 7.61 -3.29
N LEU A 125 -7.24 8.14 -2.09
CA LEU A 125 -7.62 9.51 -1.74
C LEU A 125 -6.80 10.53 -2.54
N LEU A 126 -5.51 10.29 -2.73
CA LEU A 126 -4.66 11.12 -3.59
C LEU A 126 -5.06 10.98 -5.06
N GLN A 127 -5.32 9.76 -5.55
CA GLN A 127 -5.81 9.51 -6.92
C GLN A 127 -7.02 10.40 -7.23
N GLN A 128 -8.05 10.30 -6.38
CA GLN A 128 -9.30 11.02 -6.57
C GLN A 128 -9.07 12.54 -6.64
N ARG A 129 -8.32 13.10 -5.67
CA ARG A 129 -8.14 14.54 -5.55
C ARG A 129 -7.19 15.09 -6.63
N LEU A 130 -6.11 14.38 -6.95
CA LEU A 130 -5.16 14.78 -7.98
C LEU A 130 -5.77 14.71 -9.38
N GLN A 131 -6.58 13.69 -9.67
CA GLN A 131 -7.29 13.58 -10.94
C GLN A 131 -8.25 14.75 -11.18
N ARG A 132 -8.89 15.25 -10.12
CA ARG A 132 -9.70 16.48 -10.18
C ARG A 132 -8.85 17.72 -10.38
N SER A 133 -7.66 17.74 -9.77
CA SER A 133 -6.74 18.88 -9.83
C SER A 133 -6.04 19.03 -11.18
N PHE A 134 -5.85 17.91 -11.88
CA PHE A 134 -5.17 17.81 -13.17
C PHE A 134 -6.05 17.12 -14.23
N PRO A 135 -7.20 17.70 -14.60
CA PRO A 135 -8.19 17.05 -15.48
C PRO A 135 -7.67 16.74 -16.89
N ASP A 136 -6.61 17.43 -17.33
CA ASP A 136 -5.99 17.26 -18.64
C ASP A 136 -4.81 16.27 -18.64
N ARG A 137 -4.47 15.69 -17.47
CA ARG A 137 -3.41 14.69 -17.32
C ARG A 137 -4.02 13.35 -16.92
N ALA A 138 -3.44 12.26 -17.42
CA ALA A 138 -3.67 10.97 -16.80
C ALA A 138 -3.00 10.95 -15.42
N VAL A 139 -3.72 10.53 -14.39
CA VAL A 139 -3.21 10.39 -13.03
C VAL A 139 -3.30 8.93 -12.64
N GLU A 140 -2.18 8.38 -12.18
CA GLU A 140 -2.05 7.01 -11.74
C GLU A 140 -1.37 6.99 -10.37
N VAL A 141 -2.10 6.63 -9.32
CA VAL A 141 -1.55 6.46 -7.98
C VAL A 141 -1.64 5.00 -7.57
N ILE A 142 -0.51 4.31 -7.62
CA ILE A 142 -0.41 2.86 -7.42
C ILE A 142 -0.04 2.57 -5.97
N ASN A 143 -0.86 1.75 -5.29
CA ASN A 143 -0.56 1.31 -3.93
C ASN A 143 0.29 0.04 -3.95
N THR A 144 1.39 0.05 -3.20
CA THR A 144 2.23 -1.12 -2.90
C THR A 144 2.31 -1.41 -1.40
N GLY A 145 1.50 -0.70 -0.61
CA GLY A 145 1.36 -0.89 0.82
C GLY A 145 0.83 -2.27 1.15
N MET A 146 1.41 -2.90 2.18
CA MET A 146 1.06 -4.24 2.61
C MET A 146 1.04 -4.34 4.13
N ALA A 147 0.07 -5.05 4.69
CA ALA A 147 -0.02 -5.21 6.13
C ALA A 147 1.14 -6.03 6.71
N ALA A 148 1.50 -5.74 7.95
CA ALA A 148 2.52 -6.44 8.74
C ALA A 148 3.95 -6.45 8.15
N VAL A 149 4.26 -5.62 7.16
CA VAL A 149 5.62 -5.48 6.62
C VAL A 149 6.43 -4.43 7.37
N THR A 150 7.74 -4.42 7.16
CA THR A 150 8.69 -3.43 7.71
C THR A 150 9.41 -2.67 6.60
N SER A 151 10.28 -1.72 6.96
CA SER A 151 11.15 -1.00 6.01
C SER A 151 11.98 -1.92 5.09
N TYR A 152 12.24 -3.18 5.46
CA TYR A 152 12.91 -4.14 4.58
C TYR A 152 12.13 -4.45 3.32
N VAL A 153 10.81 -4.62 3.45
CA VAL A 153 9.95 -4.98 2.31
C VAL A 153 9.86 -3.81 1.35
N LEU A 154 9.76 -2.59 1.87
CA LEU A 154 9.79 -1.38 1.05
C LEU A 154 11.12 -1.26 0.28
N LEU A 155 12.24 -1.55 0.94
CA LEU A 155 13.57 -1.56 0.30
C LEU A 155 13.70 -2.66 -0.77
N ASP A 156 13.13 -3.85 -0.55
CA ASP A 156 13.12 -4.93 -1.54
C ASP A 156 12.35 -4.53 -2.81
N PHE A 157 11.24 -3.81 -2.63
CA PHE A 157 10.35 -3.36 -3.70
C PHE A 157 10.90 -2.17 -4.51
N ALA A 158 11.90 -1.45 -3.99
CA ALA A 158 12.33 -0.17 -4.54
C ALA A 158 12.78 -0.25 -6.01
N ASP A 159 13.63 -1.22 -6.37
CA ASP A 159 14.14 -1.38 -7.73
C ASP A 159 13.00 -1.66 -8.74
N GLU A 160 12.03 -2.48 -8.34
CA GLU A 160 10.90 -2.84 -9.20
C GLU A 160 9.94 -1.65 -9.39
N ILE A 161 9.80 -0.79 -8.38
CA ILE A 161 9.07 0.48 -8.48
C ILE A 161 9.80 1.45 -9.40
N VAL A 162 11.12 1.60 -9.27
CA VAL A 162 11.94 2.43 -10.17
C VAL A 162 11.75 2.00 -11.63
N ALA A 163 11.70 0.69 -11.89
CA ALA A 163 11.47 0.15 -13.22
C ALA A 163 10.11 0.56 -13.83
N GLN A 164 9.12 0.95 -13.02
CA GLN A 164 7.81 1.44 -13.49
C GLN A 164 7.80 2.93 -13.87
N ARG A 165 8.94 3.63 -13.79
CA ARG A 165 9.12 5.04 -14.16
C ARG A 165 8.16 6.00 -13.43
N PRO A 166 8.13 5.96 -12.08
CA PRO A 166 7.31 6.89 -11.31
C PRO A 166 7.82 8.33 -11.48
N ASP A 167 6.91 9.30 -11.41
CA ASP A 167 7.28 10.71 -11.26
C ASP A 167 7.53 11.05 -9.79
N ALA A 168 6.90 10.37 -8.85
CA ALA A 168 7.16 10.53 -7.41
C ALA A 168 6.81 9.26 -6.61
N VAL A 169 7.33 9.17 -5.39
CA VAL A 169 6.98 8.14 -4.42
C VAL A 169 6.49 8.78 -3.12
N VAL A 170 5.40 8.25 -2.56
CA VAL A 170 4.87 8.62 -1.24
C VAL A 170 5.15 7.48 -0.27
N ILE A 171 5.69 7.79 0.90
CA ILE A 171 6.07 6.79 1.92
C ILE A 171 5.38 7.08 3.25
N TYR A 172 4.69 6.09 3.82
CA TYR A 172 4.16 6.11 5.19
C TYR A 172 4.42 4.77 5.89
N THR A 173 5.48 4.68 6.71
CA THR A 173 6.01 3.42 7.26
C THR A 173 6.73 3.60 8.60
N GLY A 174 6.64 2.61 9.48
CA GLY A 174 7.43 2.50 10.70
C GLY A 174 6.69 1.85 11.89
N HIS A 175 5.36 1.74 11.87
CA HIS A 175 4.62 1.15 13.01
C HIS A 175 5.00 -0.31 13.26
N ASN A 176 5.27 -1.06 12.20
CA ASN A 176 5.59 -2.48 12.30
C ASN A 176 7.09 -2.78 12.43
N GLU A 177 7.98 -1.80 12.46
CA GLU A 177 9.42 -2.07 12.32
C GLU A 177 9.99 -3.07 13.35
N TYR A 178 9.43 -3.07 14.57
CA TYR A 178 9.80 -4.01 15.61
C TYR A 178 9.17 -5.38 15.44
N LEU A 179 7.86 -5.42 15.14
CA LEU A 179 7.04 -6.64 15.27
C LEU A 179 6.53 -7.20 13.94
N GLY A 180 6.79 -6.54 12.81
CA GLY A 180 6.38 -6.96 11.47
C GLY A 180 7.33 -7.99 10.85
N ILE A 181 7.06 -8.40 9.62
CA ILE A 181 7.89 -9.35 8.85
C ILE A 181 9.29 -8.76 8.67
N GLY A 182 10.30 -9.46 9.20
CA GLY A 182 11.68 -9.00 9.23
C GLY A 182 12.02 -8.05 10.39
N GLY A 183 11.06 -7.73 11.27
CA GLY A 183 11.28 -6.90 12.45
C GLY A 183 12.16 -7.57 13.50
N VAL A 184 12.87 -6.77 14.28
CA VAL A 184 13.86 -7.27 15.26
C VAL A 184 13.25 -8.10 16.38
N GLY A 185 11.99 -7.85 16.75
CA GLY A 185 11.21 -8.61 17.75
C GLY A 185 10.22 -9.61 17.15
N SER A 186 10.31 -9.88 15.84
CA SER A 186 9.38 -10.74 15.10
C SER A 186 9.77 -12.22 15.14
N SER A 187 8.78 -13.11 15.10
CA SER A 187 8.98 -14.55 14.83
C SER A 187 9.56 -14.80 13.44
N TYR A 188 9.47 -13.83 12.53
CA TYR A 188 10.01 -13.87 11.17
C TYR A 188 11.28 -13.01 11.01
N ALA A 189 12.02 -12.75 12.08
CA ALA A 189 13.33 -12.11 12.00
C ALA A 189 14.28 -12.96 11.12
N SER A 190 14.69 -12.42 9.97
CA SER A 190 15.57 -13.15 9.03
C SER A 190 17.00 -13.28 9.55
N ALA A 191 17.43 -12.39 10.44
CA ALA A 191 18.74 -12.43 11.09
C ALA A 191 18.76 -11.50 12.32
N LYS A 192 19.70 -11.72 13.24
CA LYS A 192 19.95 -10.83 14.40
C LYS A 192 20.66 -9.51 14.04
N SER A 193 21.00 -9.30 12.76
CA SER A 193 21.73 -8.11 12.29
C SER A 193 21.15 -7.62 10.96
N PRO A 194 20.96 -6.31 10.79
CA PRO A 194 20.45 -5.76 9.54
C PRO A 194 21.31 -6.06 8.31
N ALA A 195 22.64 -6.10 8.49
CA ALA A 195 23.55 -6.44 7.41
C ALA A 195 23.35 -7.89 6.92
N LEU A 196 23.15 -8.83 7.84
CA LEU A 196 22.93 -10.24 7.51
C LEU A 196 21.54 -10.45 6.90
N ALA A 197 20.50 -9.78 7.42
CA ALA A 197 19.15 -9.84 6.84
C ALA A 197 19.16 -9.40 5.36
N ARG A 198 19.84 -8.28 5.05
CA ARG A 198 20.01 -7.81 3.68
C ARG A 198 20.88 -8.73 2.83
N PHE A 199 21.93 -9.32 3.40
CA PHE A 199 22.75 -10.30 2.68
C PHE A 199 21.91 -11.51 2.26
N VAL A 200 21.07 -12.04 3.16
CA VAL A 200 20.12 -13.12 2.84
C VAL A 200 19.09 -12.68 1.79
N ALA A 201 18.55 -11.46 1.90
CA ALA A 201 17.64 -10.92 0.88
C ALA A 201 18.31 -10.82 -0.51
N ASN A 202 19.58 -10.41 -0.57
CA ASN A 202 20.35 -10.38 -1.82
C ASN A 202 20.60 -11.79 -2.37
N LEU A 203 20.88 -12.78 -1.51
CA LEU A 203 21.00 -14.17 -1.94
C LEU A 203 19.70 -14.70 -2.54
N ARG A 204 18.53 -14.28 -2.01
CA ARG A 204 17.21 -14.66 -2.56
C ARG A 204 16.97 -14.18 -3.98
N ARG A 205 17.77 -13.25 -4.51
CA ARG A 205 17.73 -12.86 -5.94
C ARG A 205 18.39 -13.91 -6.86
N LEU A 206 19.13 -14.87 -6.32
CA LEU A 206 19.72 -15.98 -7.08
C LEU A 206 18.75 -17.16 -7.14
N HIS A 207 18.50 -17.67 -8.34
CA HIS A 207 17.63 -18.82 -8.55
C HIS A 207 18.16 -20.07 -7.85
N LEU A 208 19.49 -20.28 -7.87
CA LEU A 208 20.18 -21.37 -7.20
C LEU A 208 19.95 -21.35 -5.68
N TYR A 209 20.06 -20.17 -5.06
CA TYR A 209 19.83 -20.04 -3.63
C TYR A 209 18.38 -20.36 -3.27
N ARG A 210 17.40 -19.83 -4.02
CA ARG A 210 15.98 -20.10 -3.77
C ARG A 210 15.61 -21.56 -4.01
N ALA A 211 16.16 -22.18 -5.05
CA ALA A 211 15.98 -23.60 -5.30
C ALA A 211 16.51 -24.45 -4.14
N LEU A 212 17.70 -24.10 -3.62
CA LEU A 212 18.28 -24.75 -2.44
C LEU A 212 17.45 -24.51 -1.17
N GLU A 213 17.03 -23.26 -0.92
CA GLU A 213 16.23 -22.87 0.24
C GLU A 213 14.88 -23.61 0.26
N ARG A 214 14.21 -23.71 -0.89
CA ARG A 214 12.97 -24.50 -1.06
C ARG A 214 13.20 -26.00 -0.89
N GLY A 215 14.28 -26.54 -1.48
CA GLY A 215 14.65 -27.94 -1.35
C GLY A 215 14.93 -28.34 0.10
N LEU A 216 15.70 -27.53 0.83
CA LEU A 216 15.98 -27.76 2.25
C LEU A 216 14.71 -27.64 3.10
N ALA A 217 13.85 -26.65 2.83
CA ALA A 217 12.57 -26.52 3.50
C ALA A 217 11.65 -27.72 3.27
N SER A 218 11.75 -28.39 2.11
CA SER A 218 10.97 -29.59 1.78
C SER A 218 11.47 -30.88 2.46
N LEU A 219 12.74 -30.92 2.88
CA LEU A 219 13.38 -32.08 3.52
C LEU A 219 13.26 -32.08 5.05
N GLY A 220 13.04 -30.93 5.67
CA GLY A 220 12.72 -30.86 7.08
C GLY A 220 11.30 -31.38 7.35
N ALA A 221 11.12 -32.21 8.38
CA ALA A 221 9.81 -32.36 9.00
C ALA A 221 9.42 -30.99 9.55
N GLY A 222 8.69 -30.22 8.73
CA GLY A 222 8.27 -28.90 9.13
C GLY A 222 7.35 -29.02 10.34
N PRO A 223 7.45 -28.15 11.36
CA PRO A 223 6.27 -27.89 12.18
C PRO A 223 5.12 -27.58 11.22
N ASP A 224 3.90 -28.02 11.58
CA ASP A 224 2.70 -27.78 10.77
C ASP A 224 2.73 -26.34 10.26
N ALA A 225 2.32 -26.12 9.00
CA ALA A 225 1.92 -24.78 8.60
C ALA A 225 1.03 -24.29 9.74
N PRO A 226 1.28 -23.10 10.34
CA PRO A 226 0.37 -22.61 11.35
C PRO A 226 -0.99 -22.70 10.68
N GLY A 227 -1.84 -23.60 11.17
CA GLY A 227 -3.09 -23.90 10.51
C GLY A 227 -3.96 -22.65 10.59
N ARG A 228 -5.26 -22.83 10.72
CA ARG A 228 -6.05 -21.85 11.46
C ARG A 228 -5.61 -21.81 12.93
N ALA A 229 -4.35 -21.48 13.22
CA ALA A 229 -3.90 -21.15 14.55
C ALA A 229 -4.65 -19.88 14.97
N ASP A 230 -5.39 -19.98 16.08
CA ASP A 230 -6.24 -18.90 16.57
C ASP A 230 -5.44 -17.62 16.81
N GLY A 231 -5.99 -16.46 16.40
CA GLY A 231 -5.34 -15.16 16.60
C GLY A 231 -5.42 -14.20 15.42
N THR A 232 -5.24 -12.91 15.68
CA THR A 232 -4.95 -11.90 14.64
C THR A 232 -3.60 -12.18 13.95
N LEU A 233 -3.33 -11.52 12.83
CA LEU A 233 -2.02 -11.66 12.18
C LEU A 233 -0.88 -11.25 13.12
N MET A 234 -0.99 -10.09 13.76
CA MET A 234 0.10 -9.58 14.59
C MET A 234 0.32 -10.41 15.85
N SER A 235 -0.69 -11.12 16.36
CA SER A 235 -0.48 -12.09 17.45
C SER A 235 0.42 -13.27 17.07
N ARG A 236 0.50 -13.60 15.76
CA ARG A 236 1.37 -14.65 15.22
C ARG A 236 2.77 -14.15 14.89
N VAL A 237 2.88 -12.88 14.48
CA VAL A 237 4.16 -12.27 14.07
C VAL A 237 4.96 -11.76 15.28
N ALA A 238 4.30 -11.22 16.30
CA ALA A 238 4.96 -10.69 17.50
C ALA A 238 5.48 -11.83 18.39
N ALA A 239 6.77 -12.14 18.29
CA ALA A 239 7.43 -13.12 19.17
C ALA A 239 7.82 -12.49 20.51
N GLU A 240 8.39 -11.28 20.45
CA GLU A 240 8.74 -10.51 21.65
C GLU A 240 7.53 -9.72 22.15
N ARG A 241 7.23 -9.86 23.44
CA ARG A 241 6.06 -9.23 24.08
C ARG A 241 6.44 -8.05 24.96
N SER A 242 7.73 -7.82 25.19
CA SER A 242 8.26 -6.66 25.89
C SER A 242 9.59 -6.21 25.27
N ILE A 243 9.62 -4.98 24.77
CA ILE A 243 10.78 -4.26 24.24
C ILE A 243 10.88 -2.93 24.99
N PRO A 244 11.55 -2.92 26.16
CA PRO A 244 11.73 -1.71 26.95
C PRO A 244 12.41 -0.59 26.17
N LEU A 245 12.06 0.66 26.47
CA LEU A 245 12.73 1.84 25.93
C LEU A 245 14.24 1.78 26.21
N ASP A 246 15.05 2.21 25.24
CA ASP A 246 16.52 2.21 25.30
C ASP A 246 17.18 0.84 25.52
N SER A 247 16.42 -0.25 25.43
CA SER A 247 16.98 -1.61 25.46
C SER A 247 17.81 -1.91 24.20
N GLY A 248 18.69 -2.92 24.28
CA GLY A 248 19.48 -3.32 23.11
C GLY A 248 18.64 -3.74 21.90
N LEU A 249 17.42 -4.27 22.11
CA LEU A 249 16.50 -4.61 21.03
C LEU A 249 15.76 -3.37 20.49
N TYR A 250 15.46 -2.40 21.35
CA TYR A 250 14.94 -1.09 20.95
C TYR A 250 15.90 -0.39 19.98
N GLU A 251 17.18 -0.28 20.36
CA GLU A 251 18.23 0.36 19.56
C GLU A 251 18.46 -0.36 18.22
N GLN A 252 18.40 -1.69 18.21
CA GLN A 252 18.48 -2.47 16.98
C GLN A 252 17.33 -2.14 16.02
N GLY A 253 16.12 -1.91 16.50
CA GLY A 253 14.99 -1.51 15.66
C GLY A 253 15.14 -0.09 15.11
N VAL A 254 15.64 0.86 15.91
CA VAL A 254 15.95 2.22 15.44
C VAL A 254 17.03 2.20 14.35
N GLU A 255 18.12 1.46 14.56
CA GLU A 255 19.20 1.36 13.59
C GLU A 255 18.75 0.62 12.32
N GLN A 256 17.91 -0.42 12.46
CA GLN A 256 17.32 -1.09 11.32
C GLN A 256 16.49 -0.13 10.46
N PHE A 257 15.58 0.61 11.09
CA PHE A 257 14.75 1.60 10.42
C PHE A 257 15.60 2.64 9.68
N ARG A 258 16.56 3.23 10.39
CA ARG A 258 17.49 4.24 9.87
C ARG A 258 18.28 3.71 8.68
N SER A 259 18.91 2.54 8.84
CA SER A 259 19.75 1.95 7.80
C SER A 259 18.97 1.57 6.55
N ASN A 260 17.74 1.07 6.70
CA ASN A 260 16.90 0.69 5.56
C ASN A 260 16.31 1.93 4.87
N LEU A 261 15.84 2.91 5.63
CA LEU A 261 15.32 4.16 5.08
C LEU A 261 16.41 4.94 4.34
N ASP A 262 17.63 4.97 4.87
CA ASP A 262 18.78 5.59 4.21
C ASP A 262 19.04 5.01 2.82
N ARG A 263 18.97 3.68 2.70
CA ARG A 263 19.14 2.98 1.43
C ARG A 263 17.95 3.20 0.49
N LEU A 264 16.73 3.15 1.03
CA LEU A 264 15.51 3.34 0.26
C LEU A 264 15.48 4.73 -0.38
N LEU A 265 15.75 5.78 0.41
CA LEU A 265 15.80 7.14 -0.12
C LEU A 265 16.99 7.35 -1.05
N ALA A 266 18.15 6.74 -0.79
CA ALA A 266 19.28 6.76 -1.71
C ALA A 266 18.95 6.14 -3.07
N THR A 267 18.19 5.03 -3.10
CA THR A 267 17.76 4.38 -4.35
C THR A 267 16.89 5.32 -5.18
N TYR A 268 15.90 5.97 -4.58
CA TYR A 268 15.04 6.92 -5.30
C TYR A 268 15.77 8.20 -5.72
N ALA A 269 16.60 8.75 -4.83
CA ALA A 269 17.43 9.92 -5.15
C ALA A 269 18.41 9.63 -6.30
N GLY A 270 19.05 8.46 -6.30
CA GLY A 270 19.95 8.02 -7.37
C GLY A 270 19.25 7.82 -8.72
N ALA A 271 17.95 7.51 -8.71
CA ALA A 271 17.10 7.44 -9.89
C ALA A 271 16.45 8.78 -10.27
N GLY A 272 16.69 9.85 -9.52
CA GLY A 272 16.11 11.18 -9.75
C GLY A 272 14.60 11.25 -9.46
N ILE A 273 14.08 10.37 -8.61
CA ILE A 273 12.65 10.29 -8.26
C ILE A 273 12.41 11.04 -6.93
N PRO A 274 11.63 12.13 -6.94
CA PRO A 274 11.18 12.82 -5.73
C PRO A 274 10.42 11.91 -4.76
N VAL A 275 10.69 12.07 -3.47
CA VAL A 275 10.02 11.31 -2.40
C VAL A 275 9.32 12.26 -1.44
N PHE A 276 8.06 11.95 -1.12
CA PHE A 276 7.29 12.57 -0.04
C PHE A 276 7.13 11.55 1.08
N ILE A 277 7.72 11.80 2.24
CA ILE A 277 7.68 10.87 3.38
C ILE A 277 6.96 11.49 4.57
N GLY A 278 5.95 10.78 5.08
CA GLY A 278 5.15 11.23 6.20
C GLY A 278 5.74 10.84 7.55
N THR A 279 5.69 11.75 8.52
CA THR A 279 5.88 11.41 9.94
C THR A 279 4.77 10.47 10.42
N LEU A 280 5.03 9.64 11.41
CA LEU A 280 4.09 8.66 11.94
C LEU A 280 3.20 9.27 13.01
N ALA A 281 1.91 8.96 12.91
CA ALA A 281 0.88 9.31 13.88
C ALA A 281 0.22 8.03 14.42
N SER A 282 -0.23 8.08 15.66
CA SER A 282 -0.90 6.97 16.35
C SER A 282 -1.95 7.54 17.30
N ASN A 283 -2.84 6.71 17.82
CA ASN A 283 -3.69 7.14 18.93
C ASN A 283 -2.81 7.42 20.16
N GLU A 284 -2.80 8.68 20.58
CA GLU A 284 -2.06 9.20 21.73
C GLU A 284 -2.92 9.09 23.00
N ARG A 285 -4.21 9.47 22.90
CA ARG A 285 -5.08 9.79 24.04
C ARG A 285 -5.93 8.64 24.57
N ASP A 286 -6.60 7.91 23.69
CA ASP A 286 -7.78 7.10 24.07
C ASP A 286 -7.45 5.66 24.40
N GLN A 287 -6.20 5.25 24.23
CA GLN A 287 -5.79 3.89 24.50
C GLN A 287 -4.55 3.78 25.39
N PRO A 288 -4.66 3.00 26.47
CA PRO A 288 -3.53 2.77 27.35
C PRO A 288 -2.44 1.97 26.63
N PRO A 289 -1.19 2.05 27.13
CA PRO A 289 -0.13 1.14 26.73
C PRO A 289 -0.54 -0.33 26.91
N PHE A 290 -0.11 -1.19 25.98
CA PHE A 290 -0.40 -2.63 26.07
C PHE A 290 0.49 -3.32 27.09
N ALA A 291 1.77 -2.95 27.16
CA ALA A 291 2.72 -3.48 28.13
C ALA A 291 3.48 -2.34 28.82
N SER A 292 3.81 -2.55 30.08
CA SER A 292 4.38 -1.52 30.95
C SER A 292 5.34 -2.18 31.93
N GLY A 293 6.56 -1.64 32.01
CA GLY A 293 7.55 -2.07 32.99
C GLY A 293 7.13 -1.81 34.44
N SER A 294 7.90 -2.35 35.37
CA SER A 294 7.61 -2.30 36.82
C SER A 294 8.00 -0.98 37.50
N ASP A 295 8.59 -0.02 36.78
CA ASP A 295 8.95 1.29 37.32
C ASP A 295 7.70 2.07 37.77
N PRO A 296 7.55 2.40 39.06
CA PRO A 296 6.34 3.03 39.56
C PRO A 296 6.14 4.49 39.08
N VAL A 297 7.19 5.14 38.58
CA VAL A 297 7.18 6.56 38.20
C VAL A 297 7.28 6.73 36.68
N HIS A 298 8.15 5.98 36.02
CA HIS A 298 8.45 6.18 34.59
C HIS A 298 7.84 5.14 33.67
N SER A 299 7.11 4.15 34.20
CA SER A 299 6.44 3.16 33.37
C SER A 299 5.39 3.78 32.46
N ALA A 300 5.09 3.07 31.36
CA ALA A 300 4.10 3.46 30.38
C ALA A 300 2.75 3.76 31.01
N ARG A 301 2.29 2.89 31.93
CA ARG A 301 1.02 3.07 32.62
C ARG A 301 1.00 4.30 33.52
N ALA A 302 2.06 4.54 34.29
CA ALA A 302 2.13 5.70 35.18
C ALA A 302 2.10 7.02 34.38
N ARG A 303 2.83 7.08 33.26
CA ARG A 303 2.79 8.22 32.32
C ARG A 303 1.40 8.44 31.75
N TYR A 304 0.73 7.38 31.31
CA TYR A 304 -0.63 7.48 30.75
C TYR A 304 -1.64 8.02 31.78
N GLU A 305 -1.60 7.56 33.04
CA GLU A 305 -2.52 8.08 34.06
C GLU A 305 -2.21 9.54 34.44
N ARG A 306 -0.94 9.96 34.42
CA ARG A 306 -0.58 11.38 34.57
C ARG A 306 -1.11 12.22 33.41
N ALA A 307 -0.98 11.74 32.18
CA ALA A 307 -1.53 12.40 31.01
C ALA A 307 -3.04 12.62 31.16
N ARG A 308 -3.78 11.59 31.58
CA ARG A 308 -5.22 11.69 31.86
C ARG A 308 -5.57 12.71 32.96
N ALA A 309 -4.77 12.78 34.02
CA ALA A 309 -4.98 13.76 35.08
C ALA A 309 -4.78 15.19 34.58
N LEU A 310 -3.73 15.44 33.78
CA LEU A 310 -3.49 16.74 33.15
C LEU A 310 -4.61 17.10 32.17
N ASP A 311 -5.02 16.15 31.33
CA ASP A 311 -6.10 16.32 30.34
C ASP A 311 -7.42 16.68 31.02
N ALA A 312 -7.75 16.02 32.13
CA ALA A 312 -8.94 16.32 32.93
C ALA A 312 -8.92 17.72 33.57
N THR A 313 -7.74 18.30 33.79
CA THR A 313 -7.58 19.67 34.30
C THR A 313 -7.46 20.73 33.21
N GLY A 314 -7.50 20.34 31.93
CA GLY A 314 -7.43 21.24 30.78
C GLY A 314 -6.00 21.62 30.35
N ASP A 315 -4.95 21.06 30.95
CA ASP A 315 -3.57 21.25 30.50
C ASP A 315 -3.24 20.25 29.37
N HIS A 316 -3.87 20.46 28.21
CA HIS A 316 -3.79 19.54 27.08
C HIS A 316 -2.37 19.45 26.49
N ALA A 317 -1.58 20.52 26.57
CA ALA A 317 -0.19 20.52 26.10
C ALA A 317 0.69 19.60 26.97
N ALA A 318 0.61 19.74 28.30
CA ALA A 318 1.33 18.86 29.21
C ALA A 318 0.79 17.42 29.15
N ALA A 319 -0.53 17.25 29.03
CA ALA A 319 -1.15 15.95 28.84
C ALA A 319 -0.60 15.23 27.61
N ARG A 320 -0.53 15.93 26.47
CA ARG A 320 0.02 15.37 25.22
C ARG A 320 1.46 14.92 25.38
N ALA A 321 2.30 15.71 26.06
CA ALA A 321 3.68 15.33 26.33
C ALA A 321 3.77 14.02 27.14
N GLU A 322 2.94 13.86 28.17
CA GLU A 322 2.88 12.60 28.94
C GLU A 322 2.26 11.44 28.15
N TYR A 323 1.27 11.68 27.28
CA TYR A 323 0.72 10.66 26.37
C TYR A 323 1.77 10.14 25.39
N LEU A 324 2.55 11.04 24.77
CA LEU A 324 3.66 10.66 23.89
C LEU A 324 4.74 9.88 24.64
N ALA A 325 5.07 10.30 25.85
CA ALA A 325 6.02 9.58 26.67
C ALA A 325 5.49 8.21 27.13
N ALA A 326 4.17 8.08 27.37
CA ALA A 326 3.53 6.80 27.67
C ALA A 326 3.57 5.85 26.47
N LYS A 327 3.31 6.37 25.25
CA LYS A 327 3.47 5.65 24.00
C LYS A 327 4.90 5.15 23.81
N ASP A 328 5.89 6.02 24.04
CA ASP A 328 7.30 5.65 23.87
C ASP A 328 7.81 4.69 24.96
N ALA A 329 7.16 4.66 26.12
CA ALA A 329 7.45 3.68 27.17
C ALA A 329 6.68 2.35 27.01
N ASP A 330 5.71 2.26 26.08
CA ASP A 330 4.94 1.04 25.81
C ASP A 330 5.89 -0.07 25.33
N GLU A 331 6.02 -1.12 26.13
CA GLU A 331 6.97 -2.18 25.85
C GLU A 331 6.47 -3.09 24.72
N LEU A 332 5.17 -3.07 24.42
CA LEU A 332 4.64 -3.79 23.26
C LEU A 332 4.54 -2.83 22.08
N ARG A 333 5.61 -2.79 21.29
CA ARG A 333 5.91 -1.80 20.24
C ARG A 333 5.06 -1.94 18.96
N PHE A 334 3.74 -1.81 19.09
CA PHE A 334 2.82 -1.64 17.93
C PHE A 334 2.81 -0.20 17.40
N ARG A 335 3.03 0.78 18.29
CA ARG A 335 3.15 2.19 17.90
C ARG A 335 4.61 2.53 17.67
N ALA A 336 4.89 3.26 16.60
CA ALA A 336 6.23 3.76 16.32
C ALA A 336 6.67 4.74 17.43
N PRO A 337 7.92 4.64 17.93
CA PRO A 337 8.47 5.60 18.89
C PRO A 337 8.74 6.96 18.23
N GLU A 338 8.81 8.05 19.01
CA GLU A 338 9.13 9.38 18.47
C GLU A 338 10.51 9.43 17.79
N ALA A 339 11.42 8.54 18.20
CA ALA A 339 12.73 8.36 17.55
C ALA A 339 12.60 8.10 16.03
N PHE A 340 11.54 7.45 15.56
CA PHE A 340 11.36 7.18 14.12
C PHE A 340 11.02 8.45 13.35
N ASN A 341 10.25 9.35 13.95
CA ASN A 341 9.97 10.66 13.36
C ASN A 341 11.23 11.55 13.31
N ALA A 342 12.16 11.38 14.24
CA ALA A 342 13.48 12.01 14.15
C ALA A 342 14.33 11.40 13.01
N VAL A 343 14.37 10.07 12.90
CA VAL A 343 15.05 9.34 11.80
C VAL A 343 14.53 9.77 10.44
N ILE A 344 13.20 9.85 10.26
CA ILE A 344 12.57 10.27 9.00
C ILE A 344 13.09 11.65 8.58
N ARG A 345 13.10 12.62 9.50
CA ARG A 345 13.56 13.99 9.21
C ARG A 345 15.04 14.03 8.86
N GLU A 346 15.88 13.32 9.63
CA GLU A 346 17.32 13.27 9.40
C GLU A 346 17.65 12.65 8.04
N VAL A 347 17.09 11.48 7.75
CA VAL A 347 17.40 10.73 6.53
C VAL A 347 16.78 11.40 5.30
N ALA A 348 15.59 11.98 5.42
CA ALA A 348 14.98 12.76 4.34
C ALA A 348 15.84 13.98 3.97
N ALA A 349 16.32 14.73 4.97
CA ALA A 349 17.19 15.87 4.74
C ALA A 349 18.50 15.47 4.03
N LYS A 350 19.07 14.31 4.39
CA LYS A 350 20.28 13.76 3.75
C LYS A 350 20.10 13.48 2.25
N HIS A 351 18.93 13.00 1.83
CA HIS A 351 18.65 12.56 0.45
C HIS A 351 17.79 13.54 -0.35
N GLY A 352 17.42 14.69 0.22
CA GLY A 352 16.57 15.68 -0.45
C GLY A 352 15.11 15.25 -0.60
N ALA A 353 14.62 14.34 0.25
CA ALA A 353 13.20 13.98 0.28
C ALA A 353 12.37 15.02 1.05
N THR A 354 11.12 15.22 0.65
CA THR A 354 10.18 16.14 1.29
C THR A 354 9.52 15.46 2.48
N VAL A 355 9.71 16.00 3.68
CA VAL A 355 8.98 15.54 4.87
C VAL A 355 7.59 16.18 4.93
N VAL A 356 6.58 15.35 5.12
CA VAL A 356 5.20 15.75 5.38
C VAL A 356 4.89 15.50 6.86
N ASP A 357 4.57 16.57 7.60
CA ASP A 357 4.26 16.50 9.04
C ASP A 357 2.82 16.01 9.29
N VAL A 358 2.59 14.73 9.00
CA VAL A 358 1.31 14.06 9.21
C VAL A 358 0.93 14.03 10.70
N GLN A 359 1.89 13.88 11.62
CA GLN A 359 1.63 13.85 13.06
C GLN A 359 1.09 15.21 13.53
N GLY A 360 1.73 16.30 13.11
CA GLY A 360 1.24 17.66 13.35
C GLY A 360 -0.10 17.92 12.68
N ALA A 361 -0.29 17.48 11.43
CA ALA A 361 -1.53 17.66 10.70
C ALA A 361 -2.73 16.96 11.35
N LEU A 362 -2.56 15.73 11.84
CA LEU A 362 -3.61 15.02 12.58
C LEU A 362 -3.87 15.69 13.92
N ALA A 363 -2.83 16.04 14.68
CA ALA A 363 -2.99 16.75 15.95
C ALA A 363 -3.77 18.06 15.80
N ALA A 364 -3.49 18.85 14.74
CA ALA A 364 -4.20 20.10 14.47
C ALA A 364 -5.69 19.93 14.15
N HIS A 365 -6.10 18.74 13.70
CA HIS A 365 -7.49 18.39 13.42
C HIS A 365 -8.13 17.55 14.53
N SER A 366 -7.36 17.22 15.57
CA SER A 366 -7.86 16.50 16.72
C SER A 366 -8.34 17.42 17.81
N ARG A 367 -9.32 16.95 18.57
CA ARG A 367 -9.83 17.66 19.74
C ARG A 367 -8.69 17.96 20.71
N ASP A 368 -8.58 19.23 21.12
CA ASP A 368 -7.56 19.74 22.05
C ASP A 368 -6.10 19.53 21.59
N GLY A 369 -5.86 19.23 20.31
CA GLY A 369 -4.51 19.03 19.79
C GLY A 369 -3.91 17.64 20.07
N ILE A 370 -4.68 16.66 20.54
CA ILE A 370 -4.19 15.32 20.92
C ILE A 370 -4.87 14.25 20.07
N VAL A 371 -4.09 13.47 19.33
CA VAL A 371 -4.62 12.48 18.39
C VAL A 371 -5.36 11.36 19.12
N GLY A 372 -6.65 11.22 18.85
CA GLY A 372 -7.53 10.26 19.51
C GLY A 372 -8.45 9.52 18.55
N SER A 373 -9.58 9.10 19.10
CA SER A 373 -10.63 8.29 18.47
C SER A 373 -11.47 9.05 17.45
N ASP A 374 -11.37 10.38 17.45
CA ASP A 374 -11.86 11.24 16.39
C ASP A 374 -11.18 10.95 15.06
N LEU A 375 -9.91 10.51 15.06
CA LEU A 375 -9.15 10.18 13.85
C LEU A 375 -8.67 8.71 13.80
N MET A 376 -8.69 7.96 14.91
CA MET A 376 -8.11 6.62 15.00
C MET A 376 -9.12 5.57 15.50
N LEU A 377 -9.06 4.36 14.94
CA LEU A 377 -9.93 3.23 15.30
C LEU A 377 -9.39 2.44 16.49
N GLU A 378 -8.08 2.23 16.45
CA GLU A 378 -7.28 1.62 17.49
C GLU A 378 -5.90 2.30 17.55
N HIS A 379 -4.84 1.63 18.03
CA HIS A 379 -3.57 2.29 18.37
C HIS A 379 -2.90 2.94 17.16
N VAL A 380 -3.10 2.42 15.94
CA VAL A 380 -2.33 2.81 14.75
C VAL A 380 -3.17 3.09 13.50
N HIS A 381 -4.36 2.51 13.37
CA HIS A 381 -5.17 2.56 12.16
C HIS A 381 -6.13 3.76 12.19
N PRO A 382 -6.02 4.67 11.20
CA PRO A 382 -6.96 5.77 11.07
C PRO A 382 -8.39 5.29 10.79
N ASN A 383 -9.38 6.02 11.31
CA ASN A 383 -10.75 5.92 10.81
C ASN A 383 -10.86 6.62 9.44
N VAL A 384 -12.05 6.64 8.82
CA VAL A 384 -12.24 7.29 7.51
C VAL A 384 -11.78 8.76 7.52
N GLU A 385 -12.06 9.48 8.60
CA GLU A 385 -11.63 10.87 8.74
C GLU A 385 -10.11 11.00 8.93
N GLY A 386 -9.50 10.14 9.76
CA GLY A 386 -8.05 10.11 9.91
C GLY A 386 -7.35 9.80 8.60
N TYR A 387 -7.90 8.90 7.76
CA TYR A 387 -7.39 8.64 6.42
C TYR A 387 -7.50 9.86 5.50
N PHE A 388 -8.63 10.56 5.55
CA PHE A 388 -8.81 11.82 4.84
C PHE A 388 -7.74 12.85 5.23
N ARG A 389 -7.47 13.02 6.53
CA ARG A 389 -6.46 13.96 7.02
C ARG A 389 -5.04 13.53 6.68
N LEU A 390 -4.74 12.24 6.75
CA LEU A 390 -3.46 11.68 6.36
C LEU A 390 -3.17 11.98 4.88
N ALA A 391 -4.09 11.66 3.97
CA ALA A 391 -3.91 11.93 2.54
C ALA A 391 -3.85 13.45 2.25
N SER A 392 -4.69 14.24 2.93
CA SER A 392 -4.72 15.69 2.79
C SER A 392 -3.44 16.38 3.26
N ALA A 393 -2.69 15.79 4.20
CA ALA A 393 -1.39 16.29 4.59
C ALA A 393 -0.35 16.22 3.44
N PHE A 394 -0.40 15.17 2.63
CA PHE A 394 0.51 15.00 1.48
C PHE A 394 0.13 15.86 0.27
N TYR A 395 -1.17 16.09 0.08
CA TYR A 395 -1.70 16.70 -1.15
C TYR A 395 -1.07 18.04 -1.54
N PRO A 396 -0.92 19.05 -0.64
CA PRO A 396 -0.34 20.34 -1.00
C PRO A 396 1.08 20.24 -1.54
N ALA A 397 1.93 19.43 -0.91
CA ALA A 397 3.32 19.26 -1.32
C ALA A 397 3.43 18.58 -2.70
N ILE A 398 2.56 17.61 -2.99
CA ILE A 398 2.53 16.94 -4.28
C ILE A 398 2.03 17.88 -5.38
N VAL A 399 0.97 18.64 -5.11
CA VAL A 399 0.40 19.58 -6.09
C VAL A 399 1.36 20.71 -6.43
N ASP A 400 2.01 21.29 -5.43
CA ASP A 400 3.02 22.34 -5.64
C ASP A 400 4.18 21.83 -6.50
N TRP A 401 4.73 20.67 -6.14
CA TRP A 401 5.77 20.01 -6.92
C TRP A 401 5.34 19.66 -8.35
N ALA A 402 4.08 19.29 -8.56
CA ALA A 402 3.52 18.96 -9.87
C ALA A 402 3.21 20.19 -10.75
N GLY A 403 3.53 21.41 -10.29
CA GLY A 403 3.36 22.66 -11.03
C GLY A 403 2.10 23.47 -10.70
N GLY A 404 1.43 23.13 -9.59
CA GLY A 404 0.17 23.75 -9.17
C GLY A 404 -1.06 23.16 -9.86
N PRO A 405 -2.26 23.26 -9.26
CA PRO A 405 -3.44 22.60 -9.79
C PRO A 405 -4.08 23.42 -10.92
N ALA A 406 -4.56 22.77 -11.97
CA ALA A 406 -5.42 23.42 -12.96
C ALA A 406 -6.81 23.70 -12.39
N VAL A 407 -7.28 22.87 -11.46
CA VAL A 407 -8.51 23.05 -10.69
C VAL A 407 -8.19 22.93 -9.21
N ALA A 408 -8.40 23.98 -8.42
CA ALA A 408 -8.24 23.91 -6.98
C ALA A 408 -9.34 23.02 -6.37
N VAL A 409 -8.93 21.98 -5.63
CA VAL A 409 -9.84 21.09 -4.91
C VAL A 409 -9.60 21.25 -3.42
N ASP A 410 -10.52 21.94 -2.75
CA ASP A 410 -10.47 22.15 -1.30
C ASP A 410 -10.83 20.86 -0.52
N ASP A 411 -10.60 20.91 0.79
CA ASP A 411 -10.86 19.77 1.67
C ASP A 411 -12.35 19.43 1.77
N GLU A 412 -13.25 20.42 1.67
CA GLU A 412 -14.68 20.19 1.73
C GLU A 412 -15.16 19.39 0.51
N THR A 413 -14.70 19.77 -0.69
CA THR A 413 -14.98 19.07 -1.93
C THR A 413 -14.37 17.68 -1.92
N ALA A 414 -13.09 17.55 -1.58
CA ALA A 414 -12.42 16.25 -1.52
C ALA A 414 -13.11 15.28 -0.54
N ARG A 415 -13.65 15.81 0.57
CA ARG A 415 -14.40 15.03 1.56
C ARG A 415 -15.73 14.52 1.03
N ARG A 416 -16.51 15.35 0.33
CA ARG A 416 -17.77 14.91 -0.29
C ARG A 416 -17.53 13.83 -1.35
N GLU A 417 -16.39 13.93 -2.03
CA GLU A 417 -16.01 13.04 -3.12
C GLU A 417 -15.19 11.82 -2.67
N LEU A 418 -15.08 11.56 -1.36
CA LEU A 418 -14.38 10.41 -0.80
C LEU A 418 -14.79 9.10 -1.50
N PRO A 419 -13.83 8.23 -1.87
CA PRO A 419 -14.14 6.96 -2.53
C PRO A 419 -14.59 5.86 -1.57
N VAL A 420 -14.60 6.10 -0.25
CA VAL A 420 -15.04 5.11 0.75
C VAL A 420 -16.56 5.02 0.74
N THR A 421 -17.12 3.85 0.38
CA THR A 421 -18.56 3.62 0.46
C THR A 421 -18.99 3.29 1.89
N GLU A 422 -20.27 3.42 2.18
CA GLU A 422 -20.82 2.99 3.47
C GLU A 422 -20.61 1.50 3.73
N VAL A 423 -20.65 0.66 2.69
CA VAL A 423 -20.34 -0.77 2.78
C VAL A 423 -18.88 -0.98 3.21
N ASP A 424 -17.93 -0.23 2.61
CA ASP A 424 -16.52 -0.29 2.99
C ASP A 424 -16.31 0.17 4.44
N ARG A 425 -16.97 1.27 4.85
CA ARG A 425 -16.90 1.81 6.22
C ARG A 425 -17.37 0.78 7.25
N LEU A 426 -18.58 0.24 7.07
CA LEU A 426 -19.17 -0.76 7.97
C LEU A 426 -18.33 -2.04 8.02
N HIS A 427 -17.89 -2.54 6.86
CA HIS A 427 -17.01 -3.70 6.80
C HIS A 427 -15.71 -3.48 7.58
N GLY A 428 -15.09 -2.31 7.43
CA GLY A 428 -13.90 -1.93 8.19
C GLY A 428 -14.13 -1.89 9.70
N GLU A 429 -15.27 -1.35 10.14
CA GLU A 429 -15.66 -1.32 11.56
C GLU A 429 -15.87 -2.73 12.14
N TYR A 430 -16.50 -3.62 11.38
CA TYR A 430 -16.67 -5.02 11.80
C TYR A 430 -15.32 -5.75 11.92
N ARG A 431 -14.38 -5.47 11.00
CA ARG A 431 -13.00 -6.00 11.08
C ARG A 431 -12.25 -5.49 12.31
N VAL A 432 -12.40 -4.21 12.65
CA VAL A 432 -11.80 -3.65 13.87
C VAL A 432 -12.44 -4.22 15.12
N ALA A 433 -13.76 -4.38 15.15
CA ALA A 433 -14.45 -5.01 16.25
C ALA A 433 -13.94 -6.45 16.48
N LEU A 434 -13.73 -7.21 15.40
CA LEU A 434 -13.09 -8.53 15.46
C LEU A 434 -11.66 -8.47 15.99
N LEU A 435 -10.86 -7.53 15.49
CA LEU A 435 -9.46 -7.35 15.88
C LEU A 435 -9.32 -6.99 17.37
N LYS A 436 -10.20 -6.12 17.90
CA LYS A 436 -10.21 -5.71 19.31
C LYS A 436 -10.74 -6.78 20.26
N ASN A 437 -11.24 -7.89 19.74
CA ASN A 437 -11.67 -9.06 20.50
C ASN A 437 -10.59 -10.15 20.59
N ASP A 438 -9.34 -9.79 20.30
CA ASP A 438 -8.18 -10.67 20.36
C ASP A 438 -6.97 -9.96 21.01
N TRP A 439 -5.90 -10.71 21.24
CA TRP A 439 -4.63 -10.16 21.71
C TRP A 439 -4.06 -9.13 20.70
N PRO A 440 -3.47 -8.00 21.16
CA PRO A 440 -3.21 -7.61 22.55
C PRO A 440 -4.32 -6.79 23.24
N PHE A 441 -5.49 -6.59 22.63
CA PHE A 441 -6.57 -5.80 23.21
C PHE A 441 -7.29 -6.50 24.35
N VAL A 442 -7.41 -7.82 24.25
CA VAL A 442 -7.92 -8.69 25.32
C VAL A 442 -6.93 -9.85 25.54
N PRO A 443 -6.78 -10.34 26.79
CA PRO A 443 -5.83 -11.42 27.09
C PRO A 443 -6.25 -12.76 26.45
N GLU A 444 -7.55 -12.99 26.32
CA GLU A 444 -8.12 -14.19 25.69
C GLU A 444 -9.11 -13.77 24.60
N ARG A 445 -9.06 -14.45 23.46
CA ARG A 445 -9.92 -14.18 22.32
C ARG A 445 -11.39 -14.41 22.69
N ARG A 446 -12.25 -13.47 22.31
CA ARG A 446 -13.70 -13.56 22.52
C ARG A 446 -14.49 -13.45 21.21
N PRO A 447 -15.71 -14.01 21.13
CA PRO A 447 -16.55 -13.89 19.96
C PRO A 447 -16.89 -12.43 19.63
N THR A 448 -17.05 -12.13 18.34
CA THR A 448 -17.55 -10.83 17.88
C THR A 448 -19.03 -10.94 17.59
N THR A 449 -19.84 -10.16 18.31
CA THR A 449 -21.29 -10.09 18.10
C THR A 449 -21.61 -8.81 17.35
N LEU A 450 -22.19 -8.94 16.16
CA LEU A 450 -22.73 -7.83 15.39
C LEU A 450 -24.22 -7.67 15.71
N GLN A 451 -24.70 -6.43 15.69
CA GLN A 451 -26.13 -6.16 15.78
C GLN A 451 -26.83 -6.63 14.50
N ALA A 452 -28.13 -6.94 14.59
CA ALA A 452 -28.92 -7.22 13.41
C ALA A 452 -28.91 -6.00 12.46
N PRO A 453 -28.79 -6.20 11.14
CA PRO A 453 -28.67 -5.09 10.20
C PRO A 453 -29.93 -4.22 10.24
N ALA A 454 -29.75 -2.91 10.39
CA ALA A 454 -30.84 -1.94 10.45
C ALA A 454 -31.42 -1.60 9.06
N ASN A 455 -30.64 -1.83 8.00
CA ASN A 455 -31.01 -1.51 6.62
C ASN A 455 -30.32 -2.44 5.61
N ARG A 456 -30.66 -2.31 4.33
CA ARG A 456 -30.13 -3.14 3.25
C ARG A 456 -28.61 -3.00 3.08
N ILE A 457 -28.04 -1.81 3.30
CA ILE A 457 -26.60 -1.58 3.15
C ILE A 457 -25.81 -2.29 4.26
N GLU A 458 -26.31 -2.28 5.50
CA GLU A 458 -25.73 -3.06 6.59
C GLU A 458 -25.83 -4.56 6.34
N GLU A 459 -26.94 -5.05 5.80
CA GLU A 459 -27.09 -6.46 5.42
C GLU A 459 -26.03 -6.89 4.40
N ILE A 460 -25.79 -6.06 3.39
CA ILE A 460 -24.76 -6.27 2.36
C ILE A 460 -23.36 -6.28 3.01
N ALA A 461 -23.04 -5.29 3.84
CA ALA A 461 -21.74 -5.20 4.52
C ALA A 461 -21.49 -6.39 5.45
N GLN A 462 -22.50 -6.84 6.20
CA GLN A 462 -22.41 -8.02 7.05
C GLN A 462 -22.28 -9.32 6.25
N SER A 463 -22.91 -9.41 5.08
CA SER A 463 -22.78 -10.56 4.16
C SER A 463 -21.34 -10.67 3.64
N TRP A 464 -20.77 -9.56 3.20
CA TRP A 464 -19.38 -9.52 2.74
C TRP A 464 -18.40 -9.83 3.87
N PHE A 465 -18.56 -9.20 5.04
CA PHE A 465 -17.74 -9.46 6.23
C PHE A 465 -17.74 -10.94 6.63
N ALA A 466 -18.90 -11.61 6.53
CA ALA A 466 -19.05 -13.02 6.85
C ALA A 466 -18.52 -13.97 5.75
N GLY A 467 -17.96 -13.43 4.66
CA GLY A 467 -17.45 -14.20 3.52
C GLY A 467 -18.55 -14.89 2.70
N ARG A 468 -19.80 -14.42 2.78
CA ARG A 468 -20.94 -14.96 2.01
C ARG A 468 -21.07 -14.32 0.62
N SER A 469 -20.43 -13.19 0.40
CA SER A 469 -20.32 -12.51 -0.89
C SER A 469 -18.91 -11.96 -1.09
N SER A 470 -18.53 -11.75 -2.34
CA SER A 470 -17.35 -11.01 -2.76
C SER A 470 -17.56 -9.49 -2.67
N TRP A 471 -16.48 -8.71 -2.71
CA TRP A 471 -16.57 -7.26 -2.81
C TRP A 471 -17.36 -6.80 -4.04
N LEU A 472 -17.14 -7.46 -5.19
CA LEU A 472 -17.83 -7.11 -6.44
C LEU A 472 -19.34 -7.33 -6.34
N GLU A 473 -19.78 -8.44 -5.74
CA GLU A 473 -21.20 -8.71 -5.48
C GLU A 473 -21.78 -7.68 -4.50
N ALA A 474 -21.06 -7.38 -3.41
CA ALA A 474 -21.51 -6.40 -2.41
C ALA A 474 -21.69 -5.00 -3.02
N MET A 475 -20.77 -4.55 -3.88
CA MET A 475 -20.90 -3.26 -4.57
C MET A 475 -22.05 -3.25 -5.57
N ASN A 476 -22.27 -4.32 -6.34
CA ASN A 476 -23.40 -4.38 -7.26
C ASN A 476 -24.75 -4.37 -6.52
N ASP A 477 -24.86 -5.08 -5.40
CA ASP A 477 -26.05 -5.07 -4.55
C ASP A 477 -26.28 -3.69 -3.92
N ALA A 478 -25.22 -3.02 -3.47
CA ALA A 478 -25.30 -1.68 -2.91
C ALA A 478 -25.72 -0.66 -3.97
N LEU A 479 -25.15 -0.75 -5.18
CA LEU A 479 -25.51 0.10 -6.31
C LEU A 479 -27.01 -0.02 -6.64
N ALA A 480 -27.51 -1.26 -6.74
CA ALA A 480 -28.93 -1.51 -6.99
C ALA A 480 -29.81 -0.94 -5.86
N ALA A 481 -29.41 -1.12 -4.60
CA ALA A 481 -30.14 -0.60 -3.44
C ALA A 481 -30.22 0.94 -3.46
N TYR A 482 -29.10 1.64 -3.71
CA TYR A 482 -29.10 3.10 -3.79
C TYR A 482 -29.90 3.63 -4.98
N GLN A 483 -29.84 2.97 -6.14
CA GLN A 483 -30.66 3.35 -7.29
C GLN A 483 -32.17 3.19 -7.02
N GLN A 484 -32.57 2.15 -6.31
CA GLN A 484 -33.97 1.95 -5.90
C GLN A 484 -34.44 2.99 -4.89
N GLN A 485 -33.55 3.46 -4.02
CA GLN A 485 -33.82 4.51 -3.03
C GLN A 485 -33.82 5.92 -3.65
N GLY A 486 -33.29 6.08 -4.87
CA GLY A 486 -33.09 7.39 -5.49
C GLY A 486 -31.87 8.15 -4.94
N ASP A 487 -31.00 7.50 -4.17
CA ASP A 487 -29.76 8.08 -3.67
C ASP A 487 -28.68 8.02 -4.76
N TYR A 488 -28.76 8.97 -5.70
CA TYR A 488 -27.80 9.03 -6.80
C TYR A 488 -26.40 9.46 -6.36
N GLY A 489 -26.25 10.10 -5.20
CA GLY A 489 -24.94 10.46 -4.65
C GLY A 489 -24.13 9.22 -4.29
N GLU A 490 -24.73 8.34 -3.48
CA GLU A 490 -24.10 7.06 -3.10
C GLU A 490 -24.01 6.10 -4.28
N ALA A 491 -25.06 6.02 -5.13
CA ALA A 491 -25.01 5.20 -6.34
C ALA A 491 -23.84 5.62 -7.27
N ALA A 492 -23.59 6.91 -7.43
CA ALA A 492 -22.46 7.42 -8.21
C ALA A 492 -21.11 7.05 -7.56
N ARG A 493 -21.00 7.09 -6.23
CA ARG A 493 -19.77 6.67 -5.51
C ARG A 493 -19.49 5.18 -5.72
N VAL A 494 -20.50 4.32 -5.54
CA VAL A 494 -20.35 2.87 -5.75
C VAL A 494 -20.01 2.56 -7.21
N ALA A 495 -20.68 3.20 -8.16
CA ALA A 495 -20.40 3.00 -9.58
C ALA A 495 -18.98 3.47 -9.97
N ALA A 496 -18.48 4.56 -9.38
CA ALA A 496 -17.10 5.00 -9.56
C ALA A 496 -16.09 3.93 -9.12
N ASN A 497 -16.28 3.36 -7.92
CA ASN A 497 -15.42 2.28 -7.41
C ASN A 497 -15.46 1.04 -8.31
N LEU A 498 -16.64 0.67 -8.82
CA LEU A 498 -16.79 -0.43 -9.77
C LEU A 498 -16.04 -0.14 -11.09
N ALA A 499 -16.17 1.07 -11.63
CA ALA A 499 -15.47 1.49 -12.83
C ALA A 499 -13.95 1.49 -12.64
N ASP A 500 -13.44 1.94 -11.49
CA ASP A 500 -12.01 1.95 -11.21
C ASP A 500 -11.46 0.56 -10.85
N ALA A 501 -12.30 -0.37 -10.41
CA ALA A 501 -11.95 -1.79 -10.27
C ALA A 501 -11.96 -2.56 -11.61
N LEU A 502 -12.80 -2.12 -12.56
CA LEU A 502 -13.03 -2.73 -13.86
C LEU A 502 -12.62 -1.76 -14.96
N VAL A 503 -11.36 -1.36 -14.94
CA VAL A 503 -10.82 -0.28 -15.78
C VAL A 503 -10.98 -0.53 -17.29
N ASP A 504 -11.14 -1.78 -17.70
CA ASP A 504 -11.35 -2.24 -19.07
C ASP A 504 -12.82 -2.45 -19.46
N SER A 505 -13.76 -2.24 -18.54
CA SER A 505 -15.20 -2.36 -18.82
C SER A 505 -15.80 -1.01 -19.23
N GLY A 506 -16.03 -0.81 -20.53
CA GLY A 506 -16.71 0.38 -21.04
C GLY A 506 -18.11 0.60 -20.44
N GLU A 507 -18.79 -0.50 -20.06
CA GLU A 507 -20.10 -0.48 -19.42
C GLU A 507 -20.05 0.03 -17.98
N ALA A 508 -19.06 -0.40 -17.19
CA ALA A 508 -18.85 0.12 -15.84
C ALA A 508 -18.48 1.61 -15.89
N GLN A 509 -17.59 2.01 -16.80
CA GLN A 509 -17.22 3.41 -17.03
C GLN A 509 -18.46 4.25 -17.39
N TYR A 510 -19.29 3.77 -18.32
CA TYR A 510 -20.51 4.47 -18.72
C TYR A 510 -21.51 4.60 -17.57
N ALA A 511 -21.74 3.53 -16.80
CA ALA A 511 -22.65 3.54 -15.66
C ALA A 511 -22.24 4.56 -14.60
N ALA A 512 -20.93 4.62 -14.25
CA ALA A 512 -20.39 5.64 -13.36
C ALA A 512 -20.63 7.05 -13.89
N GLY A 513 -20.34 7.28 -15.17
CA GLY A 513 -20.57 8.55 -15.85
C GLY A 513 -22.01 9.04 -15.77
N VAL A 514 -22.97 8.19 -16.14
CA VAL A 514 -24.40 8.53 -16.14
C VAL A 514 -24.93 8.77 -14.72
N LEU A 515 -24.51 7.97 -13.74
CA LEU A 515 -24.93 8.17 -12.35
C LEU A 515 -24.35 9.46 -11.77
N MET A 516 -23.13 9.82 -12.12
CA MET A 516 -22.56 11.12 -11.75
C MET A 516 -23.34 12.29 -12.37
N LEU A 517 -23.83 12.16 -13.60
CA LEU A 517 -24.70 13.20 -14.18
C LEU A 517 -26.02 13.34 -13.40
N ARG A 518 -26.62 12.23 -12.97
CA ARG A 518 -27.82 12.25 -12.11
C ARG A 518 -27.55 12.82 -10.72
N ALA A 519 -26.33 12.64 -10.23
CA ALA A 519 -25.87 13.21 -8.96
C ALA A 519 -25.33 14.65 -9.09
N GLU A 520 -25.56 15.32 -10.24
CA GLU A 520 -25.09 16.69 -10.54
C GLU A 520 -23.56 16.87 -10.48
N GLN A 521 -22.80 15.78 -10.66
CA GLN A 521 -21.34 15.73 -10.64
C GLN A 521 -20.77 15.66 -12.07
N ALA A 522 -21.25 16.53 -12.96
CA ALA A 522 -20.94 16.45 -14.40
C ALA A 522 -19.43 16.44 -14.71
N ALA A 523 -18.64 17.24 -13.99
CA ALA A 523 -17.20 17.30 -14.20
C ALA A 523 -16.47 15.99 -13.82
N ARG A 524 -17.01 15.21 -12.88
CA ARG A 524 -16.50 13.85 -12.57
C ARG A 524 -17.05 12.84 -13.57
N GLY A 525 -18.34 12.94 -13.91
CA GLY A 525 -18.98 12.05 -14.88
C GLY A 525 -18.29 12.08 -16.24
N GLU A 526 -17.85 13.25 -16.69
CA GLU A 526 -17.10 13.39 -17.94
C GLU A 526 -15.81 12.54 -17.96
N HIS A 527 -15.08 12.42 -16.85
CA HIS A 527 -13.89 11.56 -16.81
C HIS A 527 -14.21 10.11 -17.18
N TYR A 528 -15.23 9.53 -16.53
CA TYR A 528 -15.64 8.15 -16.78
C TYR A 528 -16.26 7.99 -18.18
N LEU A 529 -16.98 8.99 -18.68
CA LEU A 529 -17.57 8.96 -20.02
C LEU A 529 -16.51 9.03 -21.12
N ARG A 530 -15.45 9.83 -20.95
CA ARG A 530 -14.29 9.83 -21.86
C ARG A 530 -13.66 8.44 -21.92
N ARG A 531 -13.45 7.79 -20.77
CA ARG A 531 -12.93 6.40 -20.70
C ARG A 531 -13.87 5.40 -21.38
N ALA A 532 -15.18 5.49 -21.14
CA ALA A 532 -16.17 4.65 -21.81
C ALA A 532 -16.09 4.79 -23.34
N THR A 533 -16.03 6.02 -23.86
CA THR A 533 -15.90 6.28 -25.30
C THR A 533 -14.58 5.83 -25.90
N ALA A 534 -13.50 5.82 -25.12
CA ALA A 534 -12.20 5.33 -25.57
C ALA A 534 -12.16 3.79 -25.66
N LEU A 535 -12.85 3.10 -24.74
CA LEU A 535 -12.96 1.64 -24.72
C LEU A 535 -13.90 1.11 -25.80
N ASP A 536 -15.03 1.78 -26.02
CA ASP A 536 -16.01 1.41 -27.04
C ASP A 536 -16.54 2.65 -27.76
N GLY A 537 -15.77 3.10 -28.75
CA GLY A 537 -16.12 4.28 -29.55
C GLY A 537 -17.33 4.08 -30.45
N ALA A 538 -17.79 2.84 -30.70
CA ALA A 538 -18.91 2.57 -31.59
C ALA A 538 -20.28 2.85 -30.93
N LYS A 539 -20.35 2.86 -29.60
CA LYS A 539 -21.57 3.15 -28.85
C LYS A 539 -21.90 4.64 -28.85
N VAL A 540 -22.90 5.03 -29.64
CA VAL A 540 -23.39 6.41 -29.74
C VAL A 540 -23.86 6.94 -28.37
N GLU A 541 -24.46 6.08 -27.55
CA GLU A 541 -24.96 6.41 -26.20
C GLU A 541 -23.86 6.97 -25.29
N TYR A 542 -22.63 6.44 -25.41
CA TYR A 542 -21.50 6.87 -24.60
C TYR A 542 -21.11 8.31 -24.95
N ARG A 543 -21.05 8.60 -26.25
CA ARG A 543 -20.71 9.95 -26.76
C ARG A 543 -21.83 10.96 -26.50
N LEU A 544 -23.10 10.54 -26.59
CA LEU A 544 -24.24 11.40 -26.23
C LEU A 544 -24.17 11.82 -24.76
N SER A 545 -23.89 10.86 -23.86
CA SER A 545 -23.74 11.16 -22.44
C SER A 545 -22.49 12.00 -22.17
N LEU A 546 -21.38 11.77 -22.88
CA LEU A 546 -20.19 12.64 -22.82
C LEU A 546 -20.52 14.08 -23.21
N ALA A 547 -21.25 14.28 -24.32
CA ALA A 547 -21.70 15.60 -24.75
C ALA A 547 -22.59 16.27 -23.70
N GLN A 548 -23.47 15.50 -23.05
CA GLN A 548 -24.29 16.00 -21.92
C GLN A 548 -23.41 16.43 -20.74
N ALA A 549 -22.41 15.64 -20.36
CA ALA A 549 -21.48 15.96 -19.28
C ALA A 549 -20.68 17.24 -19.56
N GLN A 550 -20.19 17.39 -20.80
CA GLN A 550 -19.50 18.59 -21.27
C GLN A 550 -20.41 19.82 -21.16
N PHE A 551 -21.66 19.72 -21.61
CA PHE A 551 -22.63 20.81 -21.52
C PHE A 551 -22.91 21.20 -20.06
N MET A 552 -23.25 20.23 -19.21
CA MET A 552 -23.50 20.47 -17.77
C MET A 552 -22.27 21.03 -17.05
N GLY A 553 -21.06 20.69 -17.52
CA GLY A 553 -19.79 21.25 -17.05
C GLY A 553 -19.44 22.61 -17.64
N GLY A 554 -20.31 23.24 -18.44
CA GLY A 554 -20.07 24.55 -19.07
C GLY A 554 -19.18 24.52 -20.32
N ARG A 555 -18.71 23.34 -20.77
CA ARG A 555 -17.89 23.13 -21.96
C ARG A 555 -18.74 22.98 -23.22
N VAL A 556 -19.54 24.01 -23.54
CA VAL A 556 -20.52 23.96 -24.63
C VAL A 556 -19.86 23.67 -26.00
N GLN A 557 -18.69 24.24 -26.27
CA GLN A 557 -18.00 24.03 -27.55
C GLN A 557 -17.50 22.59 -27.72
N GLU A 558 -17.01 21.97 -26.64
CA GLU A 558 -16.62 20.55 -26.67
C GLU A 558 -17.85 19.66 -26.84
N SER A 559 -18.98 20.00 -26.20
CA SER A 559 -20.26 19.29 -26.40
C SER A 559 -20.70 19.32 -27.86
N ILE A 560 -20.64 20.48 -28.51
CA ILE A 560 -20.93 20.65 -29.94
C ILE A 560 -20.01 19.77 -30.78
N ALA A 561 -18.69 19.83 -30.54
CA ALA A 561 -17.72 19.04 -31.28
C ALA A 561 -17.97 17.52 -31.13
N THR A 562 -18.31 17.06 -29.92
CA THR A 562 -18.66 15.66 -29.66
C THR A 562 -19.92 15.25 -30.44
N LEU A 563 -20.95 16.09 -30.49
CA LEU A 563 -22.20 15.83 -31.24
C LEU A 563 -21.96 15.81 -32.76
N GLU A 564 -21.14 16.72 -33.27
CA GLU A 564 -20.73 16.73 -34.68
C GLU A 564 -19.96 15.46 -35.05
N ALA A 565 -19.07 14.99 -34.16
CA ALA A 565 -18.35 13.73 -34.35
C ALA A 565 -19.26 12.51 -34.36
N ILE A 566 -20.38 12.52 -33.62
CA ILE A 566 -21.41 11.48 -33.72
C ILE A 566 -22.04 11.52 -35.12
N LEU A 567 -22.51 12.67 -35.58
CA LEU A 567 -23.21 12.80 -36.87
C LEU A 567 -22.31 12.53 -38.09
N ALA A 568 -21.00 12.77 -37.96
CA ALA A 568 -20.02 12.40 -38.98
C ALA A 568 -19.93 10.87 -39.17
N GLN A 569 -20.12 10.09 -38.11
CA GLN A 569 -20.05 8.62 -38.14
C GLN A 569 -21.42 7.96 -38.30
N HIS A 570 -22.47 8.60 -37.78
CA HIS A 570 -23.85 8.14 -37.81
C HIS A 570 -24.77 9.24 -38.36
N PRO A 571 -24.73 9.51 -39.69
CA PRO A 571 -25.59 10.50 -40.29
C PRO A 571 -27.07 10.18 -40.03
N GLY A 572 -27.83 11.14 -39.53
CA GLY A 572 -29.26 10.99 -39.22
C GLY A 572 -29.60 10.44 -37.83
N ASP A 573 -28.65 10.37 -36.88
CA ASP A 573 -29.02 10.12 -35.47
C ASP A 573 -29.83 11.33 -34.94
N ALA A 574 -31.15 11.14 -34.84
CA ALA A 574 -32.10 12.17 -34.47
C ALA A 574 -31.83 12.78 -33.07
N ARG A 575 -31.24 12.02 -32.14
CA ARG A 575 -30.90 12.52 -30.81
C ARG A 575 -29.73 13.49 -30.90
N ALA A 576 -28.69 13.12 -31.65
CA ALA A 576 -27.52 13.96 -31.85
C ALA A 576 -27.87 15.25 -32.62
N GLU A 577 -28.71 15.17 -33.66
CA GLU A 577 -29.19 16.35 -34.39
C GLU A 577 -29.98 17.31 -33.49
N HIS A 578 -30.90 16.77 -32.69
CA HIS A 578 -31.68 17.56 -31.74
C HIS A 578 -30.79 18.29 -30.74
N TRP A 579 -29.91 17.56 -30.05
CA TRP A 579 -29.03 18.16 -29.04
C TRP A 579 -28.02 19.13 -29.66
N LEU A 580 -27.50 18.87 -30.87
CA LEU A 580 -26.61 19.80 -31.56
C LEU A 580 -27.30 21.14 -31.84
N ALA A 581 -28.57 21.10 -32.27
CA ALA A 581 -29.36 22.31 -32.48
C ALA A 581 -29.56 23.09 -31.17
N GLU A 582 -29.88 22.40 -30.07
CA GLU A 582 -30.03 23.04 -28.76
C GLU A 582 -28.71 23.62 -28.22
N MET A 583 -27.59 22.90 -28.36
CA MET A 583 -26.27 23.38 -27.93
C MET A 583 -25.81 24.60 -28.72
N ARG A 584 -26.08 24.64 -30.04
CA ARG A 584 -25.77 25.80 -30.88
C ARG A 584 -26.60 27.03 -30.50
N LYS A 585 -27.88 26.85 -30.13
CA LYS A 585 -28.71 27.93 -29.58
C LYS A 585 -28.15 28.45 -28.26
N ALA A 586 -27.79 27.53 -27.35
CA ALA A 586 -27.19 27.89 -26.06
C ALA A 586 -25.86 28.65 -26.22
N ALA A 587 -25.02 28.25 -27.18
CA ALA A 587 -23.77 28.93 -27.48
C ALA A 587 -23.96 30.35 -28.07
N ALA A 588 -25.09 30.61 -28.74
CA ALA A 588 -25.42 31.89 -29.36
C ALA A 588 -26.15 32.86 -28.41
N ALA A 589 -26.57 32.42 -27.22
CA ALA A 589 -27.22 33.28 -26.24
C ALA A 589 -26.21 34.28 -25.64
N PRO A 590 -26.54 35.58 -25.52
CA PRO A 590 -25.67 36.56 -24.86
C PRO A 590 -25.47 36.16 -23.39
N ARG A 591 -24.20 36.17 -22.95
CA ARG A 591 -23.78 35.82 -21.58
C ARG A 591 -24.18 36.87 -20.56
#